data_AF-X1QEI1-F1
#
_entry.id   AF-X1QEI1-F1
#
_cell.length_a   1.000
_cell.length_b   1.000
_cell.length_c   1.000
_cell.angle_alpha   90.00
_cell.angle_beta   90.00
_cell.angle_gamma   90.00
#
_symmetry.space_group_name_H-M   'P 1'
#
loop_
_entity.id
_entity.type
_entity.pdbx_description
1 polymer ?
#
loop_
_entity_poly.entity_id
_entity_poly.type
_entity_poly.pdbx_seq_one_letter_code
_entity_poly.pdbx_strand_id
1 'polypeptide(L)'
;MKKSIVVSTPEAKFSALAFKEDFARSIRKVDELGYEGVELAIRDPDKVDEKKISKLVKSYHLEVPAIGTGQAYGEEGLSFSHPHLEIRKRAVNRIKDHINFAAKFSAQVIIGLIRGKVEEGVSREDAEKWTLDCIRECARKAQKLGVS
;
A
#
# COMPACT_ATOMS: atom_id res chain seq x y z
N MET A 1 2.86 18.55 -13.98
CA MET A 1 2.51 17.17 -13.58
C MET A 1 3.82 16.45 -13.31
N LYS A 2 4.00 15.89 -12.10
CA LYS A 2 5.25 15.23 -11.72
C LYS A 2 5.27 13.79 -12.22
N LYS A 3 6.42 13.31 -12.70
CA LYS A 3 6.55 11.91 -13.17
C LYS A 3 6.93 11.00 -12.01
N SER A 4 6.27 9.86 -11.89
CA SER A 4 6.57 8.87 -10.86
C SER A 4 6.60 7.45 -11.42
N ILE A 5 7.32 6.56 -10.74
CA ILE A 5 7.43 5.15 -11.10
C ILE A 5 7.28 4.27 -9.84
N VAL A 6 6.71 3.09 -10.02
CA VAL A 6 6.45 2.15 -8.92
C VAL A 6 7.73 1.42 -8.55
N VAL A 7 8.04 1.40 -7.25
CA VAL A 7 9.06 0.53 -6.66
C VAL A 7 8.39 -0.33 -5.58
N SER A 8 8.57 -1.64 -5.71
CA SER A 8 8.14 -2.54 -4.65
C SER A 8 9.12 -2.50 -3.49
N THR A 9 8.61 -2.32 -2.28
CA THR A 9 9.42 -2.46 -1.08
C THR A 9 9.74 -3.94 -0.86
N PRO A 10 10.94 -4.27 -0.35
CA PRO A 10 11.26 -5.65 -0.02
C PRO A 10 10.34 -6.13 1.11
N GLU A 11 9.77 -7.32 0.95
CA GLU A 11 9.11 -8.01 2.06
C GLU A 11 10.09 -8.13 3.24
N ALA A 12 9.61 -7.89 4.47
CA ALA A 12 10.37 -8.31 5.65
C ALA A 12 10.28 -9.84 5.84
N LYS A 13 10.90 -10.58 4.92
CA LYS A 13 11.41 -11.91 5.21
C LYS A 13 12.93 -11.76 5.27
N PHE A 14 13.42 -11.62 6.50
CA PHE A 14 14.82 -11.63 6.93
C PHE A 14 15.85 -12.02 5.84
N SER A 15 16.53 -11.03 5.26
CA SER A 15 17.98 -11.12 5.05
C SER A 15 18.59 -9.72 5.17
N ALA A 16 19.35 -9.52 6.26
CA ALA A 16 19.63 -8.20 6.82
C ALA A 16 20.68 -7.36 6.06
N LEU A 17 21.24 -7.84 4.94
CA LEU A 17 22.41 -7.22 4.33
C LEU A 17 22.34 -7.02 2.80
N ALA A 18 21.72 -7.90 2.01
CA ALA A 18 21.69 -7.74 0.54
C ALA A 18 20.52 -6.89 0.02
N PHE A 19 19.35 -6.92 0.67
CA PHE A 19 18.11 -6.37 0.10
C PHE A 19 17.82 -4.92 0.44
N LYS A 20 18.46 -4.37 1.49
CA LYS A 20 18.50 -2.91 1.71
C LYS A 20 19.21 -2.19 0.56
N GLU A 21 20.25 -2.83 0.03
CA GLU A 21 21.01 -2.29 -1.09
C GLU A 21 20.19 -2.27 -2.37
N ASP A 22 19.39 -3.31 -2.65
CA ASP A 22 18.55 -3.35 -3.84
C ASP A 22 17.40 -2.33 -3.81
N PHE A 23 16.76 -2.11 -2.66
CA PHE A 23 15.77 -1.03 -2.52
C PHE A 23 16.43 0.34 -2.67
N ALA A 24 17.56 0.58 -2.00
CA ALA A 24 18.31 1.83 -2.14
C ALA A 24 18.78 2.07 -3.57
N ARG A 25 19.23 1.01 -4.27
CA ARG A 25 19.61 1.06 -5.69
C ARG A 25 18.39 1.37 -6.57
N SER A 26 17.23 0.81 -6.25
CA SER A 26 15.98 1.13 -6.95
C SER A 26 15.61 2.60 -6.79
N ILE A 27 15.60 3.12 -5.55
CA ILE A 27 15.31 4.54 -5.28
C ILE A 27 16.31 5.45 -5.99
N ARG A 28 17.61 5.15 -5.90
CA ARG A 28 18.66 5.88 -6.63
C ARG A 28 18.39 5.90 -8.13
N LYS A 29 18.01 4.76 -8.71
CA LYS A 29 17.74 4.64 -10.14
C LYS A 29 16.51 5.45 -10.57
N VAL A 30 15.51 5.61 -9.70
CA VAL A 30 14.35 6.49 -9.97
C VAL A 30 14.82 7.93 -10.20
N ASP A 31 15.69 8.44 -9.32
CA ASP A 31 16.30 9.78 -9.45
C ASP A 31 17.22 9.89 -10.68
N GLU A 32 18.10 8.91 -10.90
CA GLU A 32 18.99 8.88 -12.08
C GLU A 32 18.23 8.85 -13.42
N LEU A 33 17.00 8.31 -13.44
CA LEU A 33 16.12 8.30 -14.61
C LEU A 33 15.30 9.60 -14.78
N GLY A 34 15.43 10.57 -13.87
CA GLY A 34 14.77 11.87 -13.94
C GLY A 34 13.30 11.86 -13.53
N TYR A 35 12.88 10.88 -12.72
CA TYR A 35 11.57 10.91 -12.08
C TYR A 35 11.60 11.82 -10.85
N GLU A 36 10.43 12.35 -10.49
CA GLU A 36 10.26 13.28 -9.37
C GLU A 36 9.59 12.61 -8.17
N GLY A 37 9.14 11.37 -8.31
CA GLY A 37 8.50 10.62 -7.24
C GLY A 37 8.54 9.11 -7.44
N VAL A 38 8.30 8.41 -6.35
CA VAL A 38 8.27 6.95 -6.28
C VAL A 38 6.99 6.49 -5.61
N GLU A 39 6.19 5.69 -6.32
CA GLU A 39 5.08 4.97 -5.69
C GLU A 39 5.64 3.76 -4.95
N LEU A 40 5.29 3.61 -3.67
CA LEU A 40 5.76 2.50 -2.86
C LEU A 40 4.70 1.40 -2.81
N ALA A 41 4.97 0.26 -3.43
CA ALA A 41 4.16 -0.94 -3.21
C ALA A 41 4.62 -1.63 -1.92
N ILE A 42 3.75 -1.66 -0.91
CA ILE A 42 4.02 -2.21 0.41
C ILE A 42 2.94 -3.24 0.72
N ARG A 43 3.34 -4.45 1.11
CA ARG A 43 2.37 -5.46 1.55
C ARG A 43 1.84 -5.19 2.95
N ASP A 44 2.77 -4.93 3.87
CA ASP A 44 2.52 -4.85 5.31
C ASP A 44 3.35 -3.70 5.91
N PRO A 45 2.73 -2.53 6.16
CA PRO A 45 3.44 -1.36 6.65
C PRO A 45 4.12 -1.54 8.01
N ASP A 46 3.61 -2.43 8.85
CA ASP A 46 4.18 -2.71 10.18
C ASP A 46 5.52 -3.46 10.11
N LYS A 47 5.84 -4.00 8.93
CA LYS A 47 7.07 -4.76 8.69
C LYS A 47 8.20 -3.94 8.09
N VAL A 48 7.98 -2.65 7.80
CA VAL A 48 9.01 -1.78 7.20
C VAL A 48 9.44 -0.68 8.16
N ASP A 49 10.70 -0.25 8.01
CA ASP A 49 11.22 0.91 8.76
C ASP A 49 10.89 2.20 8.00
N GLU A 50 9.74 2.77 8.32
CA GLU A 50 9.23 4.03 7.75
C GLU A 50 10.27 5.15 7.80
N LYS A 51 10.98 5.32 8.92
CA LYS A 51 11.98 6.38 9.08
C LYS A 51 13.16 6.21 8.13
N LYS A 52 13.63 4.98 7.95
CA LYS A 52 14.69 4.68 6.97
C LYS A 52 14.23 4.93 5.54
N ILE A 53 13.02 4.51 5.19
CA ILE A 53 12.43 4.75 3.86
C ILE A 53 12.31 6.25 3.62
N SER A 54 11.72 7.00 4.56
CA SER A 54 11.55 8.45 4.47
C SER A 54 12.88 9.17 4.28
N LYS A 55 13.91 8.80 5.06
CA LYS A 55 15.26 9.39 4.94
C LYS A 55 15.87 9.11 3.56
N LEU A 56 15.75 7.89 3.06
CA LEU A 56 16.32 7.47 1.79
C LEU A 56 15.65 8.20 0.62
N VAL A 57 14.32 8.18 0.55
CA VAL A 57 13.57 8.84 -0.54
C VAL A 57 13.86 10.34 -0.55
N LYS A 58 13.91 10.99 0.62
CA LYS A 58 14.26 12.42 0.74
C LYS A 58 15.70 12.72 0.30
N SER A 59 16.66 11.82 0.53
CA SER A 59 18.04 12.04 0.11
C SER A 59 18.22 12.10 -1.41
N TYR A 60 17.25 11.56 -2.16
CA TYR A 60 17.19 11.64 -3.61
C TYR A 60 16.14 12.66 -4.11
N HIS A 61 15.64 13.55 -3.23
CA HIS A 61 14.65 14.58 -3.57
C HIS A 61 13.35 14.05 -4.21
N LEU A 62 13.03 12.78 -3.99
CA LEU A 62 11.83 12.14 -4.53
C LEU A 62 10.63 12.37 -3.61
N GLU A 63 9.45 12.53 -4.20
CA GLU A 63 8.18 12.47 -3.48
C GLU A 63 7.63 11.04 -3.41
N VAL A 64 6.74 10.78 -2.46
CA VAL A 64 5.95 9.53 -2.43
C VAL A 64 4.48 9.90 -2.65
N PRO A 65 4.00 9.91 -3.90
CA PRO A 65 2.64 10.34 -4.19
C PRO A 65 1.58 9.31 -3.76
N ALA A 66 1.94 8.02 -3.74
CA ALA A 66 0.98 6.96 -3.47
C ALA A 66 1.62 5.70 -2.85
N ILE A 67 0.81 4.97 -2.10
CA ILE A 67 1.12 3.66 -1.52
C ILE A 67 0.25 2.58 -2.18
N GLY A 68 0.90 1.63 -2.84
CA GLY A 68 0.26 0.49 -3.49
C GLY A 68 -0.02 -0.65 -2.50
N THR A 69 -1.26 -1.18 -2.52
CA THR A 69 -1.75 -2.17 -1.54
C THR A 69 -1.95 -3.58 -2.11
N GLY A 70 -1.64 -3.78 -3.40
CA GLY A 70 -2.01 -4.99 -4.14
C GLY A 70 -1.41 -6.28 -3.62
N GLN A 71 -0.21 -6.23 -3.02
CA GLN A 71 0.47 -7.39 -2.45
C GLN A 71 -0.30 -8.02 -1.28
N ALA A 72 -1.05 -7.23 -0.52
CA ALA A 72 -1.90 -7.75 0.56
C ALA A 72 -3.00 -8.69 0.04
N TYR A 73 -3.51 -8.45 -1.17
CA TYR A 73 -4.39 -9.40 -1.85
C TYR A 73 -3.62 -10.59 -2.41
N GLY A 74 -2.60 -10.32 -3.23
CA GLY A 74 -1.91 -11.35 -4.00
C GLY A 74 -1.17 -12.38 -3.15
N GLU A 75 -0.63 -11.97 -2.00
CA GLU A 75 0.21 -12.83 -1.17
C GLU A 75 -0.46 -13.31 0.12
N GLU A 76 -1.46 -12.58 0.64
CA GLU A 76 -2.13 -12.93 1.89
C GLU A 76 -3.62 -13.27 1.72
N GLY A 77 -4.16 -13.12 0.51
CA GLY A 77 -5.58 -13.36 0.22
C GLY A 77 -6.51 -12.34 0.87
N LEU A 78 -6.01 -11.18 1.29
CA LEU A 78 -6.85 -10.15 1.90
C LEU A 78 -7.73 -9.48 0.86
N SER A 79 -9.04 -9.47 1.10
CA SER A 79 -10.04 -8.97 0.15
C SER A 79 -11.22 -8.35 0.87
N PHE A 80 -11.69 -7.19 0.38
CA PHE A 80 -12.90 -6.54 0.88
C PHE A 80 -14.19 -7.26 0.49
N SER A 81 -14.20 -8.00 -0.62
CA SER A 81 -15.34 -8.78 -1.09
C SER A 81 -15.31 -10.25 -0.67
N HIS A 82 -14.36 -10.65 0.19
CA HIS A 82 -14.21 -12.04 0.60
C HIS A 82 -15.48 -12.55 1.32
N PRO A 83 -16.00 -13.78 1.08
CA PRO A 83 -17.20 -14.31 1.74
C PRO A 83 -17.08 -14.39 3.28
N HIS A 84 -15.91 -14.79 3.78
CA HIS A 84 -15.62 -14.78 5.22
C HIS A 84 -15.38 -13.37 5.78
N LEU A 85 -16.20 -12.99 6.77
CA LEU A 85 -16.12 -11.71 7.48
C LEU A 85 -14.74 -11.41 8.08
N GLU A 86 -14.07 -12.42 8.63
CA GLU A 86 -12.77 -12.24 9.28
C GLU A 86 -11.67 -11.83 8.30
N ILE A 87 -11.74 -12.29 7.03
CA ILE A 87 -10.80 -11.85 6.00
C ILE A 87 -11.07 -10.40 5.62
N ARG A 88 -12.34 -9.98 5.54
CA ARG A 88 -12.71 -8.58 5.29
C ARG A 88 -12.20 -7.66 6.40
N LYS A 89 -12.39 -8.04 7.68
CA LYS A 89 -11.86 -7.29 8.83
C LYS A 89 -10.34 -7.16 8.78
N ARG A 90 -9.63 -8.23 8.45
CA ARG A 90 -8.16 -8.20 8.28
C ARG A 90 -7.73 -7.29 7.14
N ALA A 91 -8.43 -7.33 5.99
CA ALA A 91 -8.17 -6.43 4.88
C ALA A 91 -8.39 -4.96 5.27
N VAL A 92 -9.47 -4.65 5.99
CA VAL A 92 -9.74 -3.30 6.51
C VAL A 92 -8.63 -2.85 7.46
N ASN A 93 -8.21 -3.69 8.40
CA ASN A 93 -7.11 -3.35 9.31
C ASN A 93 -5.82 -3.11 8.53
N ARG A 94 -5.51 -3.95 7.55
CA ARG A 94 -4.34 -3.74 6.69
C ARG A 94 -4.39 -2.39 5.98
N ILE A 95 -5.54 -1.99 5.43
CA ILE A 95 -5.65 -0.66 4.80
C ILE A 95 -5.54 0.47 5.81
N LYS A 96 -6.04 0.29 7.04
CA LYS A 96 -5.83 1.27 8.12
C LYS A 96 -4.34 1.44 8.46
N ASP A 97 -3.53 0.39 8.33
CA ASP A 97 -2.08 0.47 8.54
C ASP A 97 -1.41 1.22 7.38
N HIS A 98 -1.85 0.96 6.14
CA HIS A 98 -1.40 1.72 4.97
C HIS A 98 -1.74 3.21 5.07
N ILE A 99 -2.93 3.55 5.57
CA ILE A 99 -3.33 4.95 5.80
C ILE A 99 -2.41 5.61 6.83
N ASN A 100 -2.08 4.92 7.94
CA ASN A 100 -1.14 5.45 8.93
C ASN A 100 0.25 5.71 8.33
N PHE A 101 0.73 4.80 7.48
CA PHE A 101 2.00 4.93 6.78
C PHE A 101 1.96 6.08 5.77
N ALA A 102 0.93 6.13 4.91
CA ALA A 102 0.76 7.14 3.88
C ALA A 102 0.68 8.57 4.44
N ALA A 103 0.07 8.74 5.62
CA ALA A 103 -0.01 10.03 6.30
C ALA A 103 1.38 10.64 6.62
N LYS A 104 2.44 9.83 6.71
CA LYS A 104 3.82 10.31 6.92
C LYS A 104 4.45 10.95 5.69
N PHE A 105 3.87 10.65 4.53
CA PHE A 105 4.34 11.09 3.22
C PHE A 105 3.38 12.05 2.53
N SER A 106 2.22 12.34 3.13
CA SER A 106 1.08 12.98 2.45
C SER A 106 0.68 12.23 1.18
N ALA A 107 0.83 10.91 1.19
CA ALA A 107 0.60 10.04 0.05
C ALA A 107 -0.87 9.58 -0.01
N GLN A 108 -1.32 9.22 -1.19
CA GLN A 108 -2.59 8.53 -1.39
C GLN A 108 -2.48 7.04 -1.05
N VAL A 109 -3.59 6.38 -0.72
CA VAL A 109 -3.63 4.91 -0.60
C VAL A 109 -4.42 4.30 -1.75
N ILE A 110 -3.75 3.50 -2.57
CA ILE A 110 -4.39 2.91 -3.75
C ILE A 110 -5.23 1.71 -3.34
N ILE A 111 -6.53 1.76 -3.61
CA ILE A 111 -7.44 0.60 -3.49
C ILE A 111 -7.48 -0.15 -4.82
N GLY A 112 -6.52 -1.04 -5.01
CA GLY A 112 -6.36 -1.86 -6.22
C GLY A 112 -6.96 -3.26 -6.05
N LEU A 113 -6.09 -4.28 -6.06
CA LEU A 113 -6.48 -5.69 -5.97
C LEU A 113 -7.18 -6.04 -4.64
N ILE A 114 -6.86 -5.34 -3.54
CA ILE A 114 -7.46 -5.56 -2.22
C ILE A 114 -8.98 -5.38 -2.18
N ARG A 115 -9.58 -4.71 -3.18
CA ARG A 115 -11.04 -4.67 -3.34
C ARG A 115 -11.64 -6.07 -3.52
N GLY A 116 -10.87 -7.00 -4.08
CA GLY A 116 -11.29 -8.37 -4.37
C GLY A 116 -12.03 -8.54 -5.69
N LYS A 117 -12.63 -9.72 -5.84
CA LYS A 117 -13.48 -10.14 -6.96
C LYS A 117 -14.78 -10.73 -6.43
N VAL A 118 -15.75 -10.99 -7.31
CA VAL A 118 -16.93 -11.78 -6.96
C VAL A 118 -16.50 -13.24 -6.89
N GLU A 119 -16.54 -13.84 -5.70
CA GLU A 119 -16.22 -15.26 -5.49
C GLU A 119 -17.37 -16.17 -5.89
N GLU A 120 -17.08 -17.44 -6.14
CA GLU A 120 -18.11 -18.45 -6.40
C GLU A 120 -19.09 -18.55 -5.23
N GLY A 121 -20.39 -18.61 -5.54
CA GLY A 121 -21.46 -18.64 -4.53
C GLY A 121 -21.76 -17.30 -3.85
N VAL A 122 -21.11 -16.19 -4.26
CA VAL A 122 -21.39 -14.84 -3.76
C VAL A 122 -22.14 -14.05 -4.83
N SER A 123 -23.25 -13.40 -4.45
CA SER A 123 -23.95 -12.49 -5.35
C SER A 123 -23.11 -11.24 -5.62
N ARG A 124 -23.22 -10.67 -6.82
CA ARG A 124 -22.57 -9.39 -7.13
C ARG A 124 -22.95 -8.30 -6.13
N GLU A 125 -24.23 -8.26 -5.76
CA GLU A 125 -24.79 -7.28 -4.83
C GLU A 125 -24.16 -7.38 -3.44
N ASP A 126 -23.97 -8.59 -2.92
CA ASP A 126 -23.29 -8.81 -1.64
C ASP A 126 -21.81 -8.42 -1.69
N ALA A 127 -21.10 -8.81 -2.75
CA ALA A 127 -19.69 -8.46 -2.94
C ALA A 127 -19.49 -6.94 -3.03
N GLU A 128 -20.34 -6.24 -3.77
CA GLU A 128 -20.33 -4.78 -3.89
C GLU A 128 -20.67 -4.11 -2.55
N LYS A 129 -21.69 -4.60 -1.84
CA LYS A 129 -22.06 -4.09 -0.52
C LYS A 129 -20.91 -4.22 0.47
N TRP A 130 -20.29 -5.39 0.59
CA TRP A 130 -19.16 -5.61 1.49
C TRP A 130 -17.96 -4.73 1.14
N THR A 131 -17.68 -4.59 -0.15
CA THR A 131 -16.60 -3.73 -0.63
C THR A 131 -16.84 -2.27 -0.25
N LEU A 132 -18.05 -1.76 -0.48
CA LEU A 132 -18.42 -0.39 -0.12
C LEU A 132 -18.37 -0.15 1.40
N ASP A 133 -18.79 -1.12 2.21
CA ASP A 133 -18.74 -1.01 3.67
C ASP A 133 -17.29 -0.95 4.18
N CYS A 134 -16.41 -1.80 3.63
CA CYS A 134 -14.97 -1.77 3.94
C CYS A 134 -14.32 -0.45 3.52
N ILE A 135 -14.63 0.06 2.31
CA ILE A 135 -14.13 1.34 1.81
C ILE A 135 -14.60 2.49 2.71
N ARG A 136 -15.89 2.54 3.07
CA ARG A 136 -16.43 3.57 3.96
C ARG A 136 -15.72 3.58 5.31
N GLU A 137 -15.45 2.40 5.87
CA GLU A 137 -14.71 2.31 7.12
C GLU A 137 -13.28 2.83 7.01
N CYS A 138 -12.57 2.46 5.94
CA CYS A 138 -11.22 2.96 5.67
C CYS A 138 -11.20 4.48 5.42
N ALA A 139 -12.16 4.99 4.63
CA ALA A 139 -12.30 6.40 4.30
C ALA A 139 -12.53 7.28 5.55
N ARG A 140 -13.32 6.80 6.53
CA ARG A 140 -13.49 7.51 7.82
C ARG A 140 -12.16 7.69 8.57
N LYS A 141 -11.24 6.72 8.47
CA LYS A 141 -9.89 6.86 9.04
C LYS A 141 -9.03 7.78 8.20
N ALA A 142 -9.04 7.61 6.88
CA ALA A 142 -8.26 8.40 5.94
C ALA A 142 -8.57 9.90 6.06
N GLN A 143 -9.85 10.26 6.16
CA GLN A 143 -10.32 11.63 6.38
C GLN A 143 -9.71 12.27 7.64
N LYS A 144 -9.62 11.54 8.76
CA LYS A 144 -9.04 12.05 10.02
C LYS A 144 -7.54 12.33 9.91
N LEU A 145 -6.86 11.68 8.97
CA LEU A 145 -5.41 11.77 8.78
C LEU A 145 -5.01 12.57 7.53
N GLY A 146 -5.99 13.16 6.82
CA GLY A 146 -5.73 13.92 5.58
C GLY A 146 -5.21 13.06 4.43
N VAL A 147 -5.48 11.76 4.44
CA VAL A 147 -5.11 10.82 3.38
C VAL A 147 -6.30 10.65 2.44
N SER A 148 -6.04 10.66 1.13
CA SER A 148 -7.03 10.37 0.08
C SER A 148 -6.93 8.94 -0.43
#